data_AF-A0A2U1T469-F1
#
_entry.id   AF-A0A2U1T469-F1
#
_cell.length_a   1.000
_cell.length_b   1.000
_cell.length_c   1.000
_cell.angle_alpha   90.00
_cell.angle_beta   90.00
_cell.angle_gamma   90.00
#
_symmetry.space_group_name_H-M   'P 1'
#
loop_
_entity.id
_entity.type
_entity.pdbx_description
1 polymer ?
#
loop_
_entity_poly.entity_id
_entity_poly.type
_entity_poly.pdbx_seq_one_letter_code
_entity_poly.pdbx_strand_id
1 'polypeptide(L)'
;MVLSGVVPEGEYWAARAGDSPFPAGTQLAAGTRLARAVPAWTYPELLDEPPIPFDYEVVYADAGIMIVDKPPFLPTTSNGRIQRETLQTRLRRDHGDEVICCHRLDRLTAGLVLCSRNPETRGAYQQLFARREVRKTYRALLSAPVSFPEWERVELTMNKPAGARRVEVSHTGTPTLTYVRGVGRLVEMRPVTGHTHQLRVVAQHLGAPIVGDDLYPEDLGRGLWDFSTRLHLLAERISFIDPLSFRPRAFRSPRPLLDIID
;
A
#
# COMPACT_ATOMS: atom_id res chain seq x y z
N MET A 1 15.21 -12.21 -12.84
CA MET A 1 16.23 -11.37 -13.50
C MET A 1 16.80 -12.11 -14.71
N VAL A 2 17.66 -11.48 -15.51
CA VAL A 2 18.35 -12.14 -16.63
C VAL A 2 19.85 -12.01 -16.40
N LEU A 3 20.56 -13.14 -16.31
CA LEU A 3 22.01 -13.19 -16.17
C LEU A 3 22.66 -13.30 -17.54
N SER A 4 23.78 -12.62 -17.77
CA SER A 4 24.55 -12.70 -19.01
C SER A 4 26.05 -12.76 -18.71
N GLY A 5 26.80 -13.43 -19.59
CA GLY A 5 28.26 -13.58 -19.44
C GLY A 5 28.63 -14.60 -18.37
N VAL A 6 28.77 -14.18 -17.12
CA VAL A 6 29.19 -15.04 -15.99
C VAL A 6 28.16 -14.90 -14.87
N VAL A 7 27.75 -16.02 -14.27
CA VAL A 7 26.88 -16.01 -13.10
C VAL A 7 27.60 -15.28 -11.96
N PRO A 8 27.03 -14.19 -11.40
CA PRO A 8 27.62 -13.48 -10.29
C PRO A 8 27.75 -14.35 -9.03
N GLU A 9 28.47 -13.86 -8.03
CA GLU A 9 28.40 -14.42 -6.68
C GLU A 9 26.96 -14.32 -6.12
N GLY A 10 26.51 -15.39 -5.45
CA GLY A 10 25.16 -15.50 -4.89
C GLY A 10 24.39 -16.73 -5.38
N GLU A 11 23.16 -16.89 -4.90
CA GLU A 11 22.31 -18.01 -5.30
C GLU A 11 21.33 -17.62 -6.42
N TYR A 12 21.41 -18.38 -7.51
CA TYR A 12 20.61 -18.19 -8.70
C TYR A 12 20.04 -19.54 -9.16
N TRP A 13 18.79 -19.56 -9.61
CA TRP A 13 18.12 -20.75 -10.14
C TRP A 13 17.54 -20.44 -11.51
N ALA A 14 17.74 -21.34 -12.48
CA ALA A 14 17.18 -21.18 -13.81
C ALA A 14 15.65 -21.09 -13.77
N ALA A 15 15.09 -20.10 -14.46
CA ALA A 15 13.64 -19.89 -14.51
C ALA A 15 12.99 -20.69 -15.64
N ARG A 16 11.70 -21.01 -15.51
CA ARG A 16 10.87 -21.62 -16.57
C ARG A 16 10.42 -20.57 -17.60
N ALA A 17 11.33 -19.74 -18.07
CA ALA A 17 11.03 -18.70 -19.06
C ALA A 17 12.09 -18.72 -20.18
N GLY A 18 11.63 -18.72 -21.44
CA GLY A 18 12.47 -18.66 -22.65
C GLY A 18 13.28 -19.92 -22.94
N ASP A 19 14.30 -19.78 -23.79
CA ASP A 19 15.20 -20.86 -24.26
C ASP A 19 16.36 -21.14 -23.29
N SER A 20 16.08 -21.15 -21.97
CA SER A 20 17.11 -21.44 -20.97
C SER A 20 17.76 -22.80 -21.29
N PRO A 21 19.11 -22.88 -21.40
CA PRO A 21 19.80 -24.15 -21.60
C PRO A 21 19.76 -25.03 -20.33
N PHE A 22 19.32 -24.48 -19.21
CA PHE A 22 19.19 -25.18 -17.93
C PHE A 22 17.70 -25.48 -17.65
N PRO A 23 17.38 -26.68 -17.14
CA PRO A 23 16.05 -26.98 -16.62
C PRO A 23 15.62 -25.97 -15.56
N ALA A 24 14.32 -25.66 -15.52
CA ALA A 24 13.79 -24.78 -14.50
C ALA A 24 14.03 -25.34 -13.09
N GLY A 25 14.54 -24.50 -12.18
CA GLY A 25 14.91 -24.88 -10.81
C GLY A 25 16.35 -25.37 -10.67
N THR A 26 17.13 -25.51 -11.76
CA THR A 26 18.55 -25.81 -11.66
C THR A 26 19.31 -24.65 -11.02
N GLN A 27 20.05 -24.91 -9.94
CA GLN A 27 20.95 -23.93 -9.35
C GLN A 27 22.10 -23.62 -10.31
N LEU A 28 22.31 -22.34 -10.59
CA LEU A 28 23.38 -21.83 -11.43
C LEU A 28 24.55 -21.47 -10.51
N ALA A 29 25.66 -22.21 -10.60
CA ALA A 29 26.83 -21.96 -9.76
C ALA A 29 27.50 -20.63 -10.14
N ALA A 30 27.92 -19.86 -9.13
CA ALA A 30 28.74 -18.66 -9.33
C ALA A 30 29.97 -18.97 -10.19
N GLY A 31 30.34 -18.05 -11.08
CA GLY A 31 31.45 -18.26 -12.02
C GLY A 31 31.10 -19.10 -13.27
N THR A 32 29.90 -19.69 -13.34
CA THR A 32 29.46 -20.41 -14.55
C THR A 32 29.37 -19.44 -15.73
N ARG A 33 30.08 -19.75 -16.82
CA ARG A 33 29.99 -18.99 -18.07
C ARG A 33 28.69 -19.35 -18.80
N LEU A 34 27.86 -18.35 -19.03
CA LEU A 34 26.60 -18.48 -19.75
C LEU A 34 26.84 -18.22 -21.24
N ALA A 35 26.57 -19.22 -22.07
CA ALA A 35 26.69 -19.10 -23.53
C ALA A 35 25.69 -18.09 -24.14
N ARG A 36 24.60 -17.79 -23.42
CA ARG A 36 23.57 -16.81 -23.75
C ARG A 36 22.95 -16.25 -22.48
N ALA A 37 22.13 -15.21 -22.61
CA ALA A 37 21.38 -14.67 -21.50
C ALA A 37 20.40 -15.73 -20.93
N VAL A 38 20.44 -15.96 -19.62
CA VAL A 38 19.60 -16.95 -18.93
C VAL A 38 18.68 -16.26 -17.93
N PRO A 39 17.35 -16.39 -18.08
CA PRO A 39 16.40 -15.99 -17.05
C PRO A 39 16.63 -16.79 -15.77
N ALA A 40 16.84 -16.08 -14.66
CA ALA A 40 17.11 -16.69 -13.36
C ALA A 40 16.26 -16.06 -12.26
N TRP A 41 15.84 -16.90 -11.32
CA TRP A 41 15.36 -16.52 -10.01
C TRP A 41 16.55 -16.35 -9.07
N THR A 42 16.44 -15.40 -8.17
CA THR A 42 17.26 -15.34 -6.96
C THR A 42 16.27 -15.23 -5.81
N TYR A 43 16.54 -15.93 -4.72
CA TYR A 43 15.83 -15.73 -3.47
C TYR A 43 16.71 -14.77 -2.68
N PRO A 44 16.35 -13.49 -2.57
CA PRO A 44 17.12 -12.57 -1.73
C PRO A 44 17.15 -13.14 -0.32
N GLU A 45 18.31 -13.06 0.34
CA GLU A 45 18.43 -13.40 1.75
C GLU A 45 17.29 -12.71 2.51
N LEU A 46 16.53 -13.52 3.25
CA LEU A 46 15.45 -12.98 4.08
C LEU A 46 16.10 -12.13 5.16
N LEU A 47 15.96 -10.82 5.04
CA LEU A 47 16.37 -9.88 6.06
C LEU A 47 15.79 -10.33 7.41
N ASP A 48 16.61 -10.28 8.46
CA ASP A 48 16.06 -10.43 9.79
C ASP A 48 15.14 -9.23 10.06
N GLU A 49 13.85 -9.51 10.25
CA GLU A 49 12.82 -8.49 10.39
C GLU A 49 12.30 -8.57 11.82
N PRO A 50 12.67 -7.62 12.71
CA PRO A 50 12.08 -7.55 14.03
C PRO A 50 10.55 -7.45 13.91
N PRO A 51 9.79 -8.11 14.81
CA PRO A 51 8.34 -8.16 14.72
C PRO A 51 7.73 -6.76 14.81
N ILE A 52 6.70 -6.49 14.00
CA ILE A 52 5.86 -5.31 14.16
C ILE A 52 4.76 -5.67 15.19
N PRO A 53 4.70 -5.03 16.37
CA PRO A 53 3.85 -5.48 17.49
C PRO A 53 2.36 -5.08 17.34
N PHE A 54 1.91 -4.77 16.13
CA PHE A 54 0.52 -4.38 15.84
C PHE A 54 -0.06 -5.35 14.83
N ASP A 55 -1.31 -5.76 15.03
CA ASP A 55 -1.98 -6.68 14.11
C ASP A 55 -3.28 -6.13 13.54
N TYR A 56 -3.75 -6.77 12.47
CA TYR A 56 -4.99 -6.42 11.79
C TYR A 56 -6.20 -7.07 12.44
N GLU A 57 -7.38 -6.50 12.17
CA GLU A 57 -8.66 -7.09 12.57
C GLU A 57 -9.48 -7.43 11.32
N VAL A 58 -10.17 -8.56 11.32
CA VAL A 58 -11.12 -8.90 10.25
C VAL A 58 -12.46 -8.23 10.55
N VAL A 59 -12.85 -7.27 9.71
CA VAL A 59 -14.13 -6.54 9.81
C VAL A 59 -15.26 -7.32 9.15
N TYR A 60 -14.96 -8.00 8.04
CA TYR A 60 -15.92 -8.81 7.31
C TYR A 60 -15.19 -9.89 6.50
N ALA A 61 -15.80 -11.07 6.37
CA ALA A 61 -15.31 -12.11 5.49
C ALA A 61 -16.47 -12.95 4.95
N ASP A 62 -16.46 -13.23 3.65
CA ASP A 62 -17.30 -14.25 3.02
C ASP A 62 -16.44 -15.13 2.09
N ALA A 63 -17.07 -15.94 1.23
CA ALA A 63 -16.34 -16.82 0.32
C ALA A 63 -15.52 -16.07 -0.75
N GLY A 64 -15.92 -14.85 -1.12
CA GLY A 64 -15.27 -14.07 -2.18
C GLY A 64 -14.25 -13.07 -1.65
N ILE A 65 -14.60 -12.33 -0.60
CA ILE A 65 -13.81 -11.20 -0.10
C ILE A 65 -13.57 -11.23 1.40
N MET A 66 -12.59 -10.43 1.81
CA MET A 66 -12.31 -10.08 3.18
C MET A 66 -12.07 -8.57 3.28
N ILE A 67 -12.63 -7.94 4.31
CA ILE A 67 -12.33 -6.56 4.68
C ILE A 67 -11.58 -6.61 6.00
N VAL A 68 -10.39 -6.03 6.03
CA VAL A 68 -9.56 -5.97 7.23
C VAL A 68 -9.28 -4.53 7.62
N ASP A 69 -9.19 -4.28 8.92
CA ASP A 69 -8.70 -3.02 9.48
C ASP A 69 -7.19 -3.15 9.74
N LYS A 70 -6.38 -2.50 8.90
CA LYS A 70 -4.93 -2.50 9.04
C LYS A 70 -4.52 -1.49 10.13
N PRO A 71 -3.67 -1.86 11.10
CA PRO A 71 -3.13 -0.89 12.06
C PRO A 71 -2.18 0.11 11.35
N PRO A 72 -1.86 1.25 11.99
CA PRO A 72 -0.72 2.04 11.56
C PRO A 72 0.57 1.22 11.70
N PHE A 73 1.66 1.69 11.09
CA PHE A 73 2.99 1.09 11.08
C PHE A 73 3.17 -0.24 10.33
N LEU A 74 2.10 -1.01 10.10
CA LEU A 74 2.16 -2.24 9.32
C LEU A 74 2.10 -1.94 7.80
N PRO A 75 3.12 -2.26 7.00
CA PRO A 75 3.04 -2.14 5.54
C PRO A 75 1.99 -3.08 4.96
N THR A 76 1.24 -2.64 3.93
CA THR A 76 0.28 -3.54 3.28
C THR A 76 0.96 -4.68 2.51
N THR A 77 2.03 -4.37 1.79
CA THR A 77 2.75 -5.33 0.94
C THR A 77 4.26 -5.21 1.14
N SER A 78 4.98 -6.26 0.74
CA SER A 78 6.44 -6.27 0.73
C SER A 78 7.05 -5.21 -0.18
N ASN A 79 8.30 -4.87 0.09
CA ASN A 79 9.18 -4.03 -0.71
C ASN A 79 10.65 -4.37 -0.41
N GLY A 80 11.60 -3.67 -1.02
CA GLY A 80 13.03 -3.95 -0.83
C GLY A 80 13.58 -3.81 0.60
N ARG A 81 12.79 -3.27 1.54
CA ARG A 81 13.18 -3.10 2.96
C ARG A 81 12.45 -4.03 3.92
N ILE A 82 11.34 -4.65 3.50
CA ILE A 82 10.49 -5.49 4.36
C ILE A 82 9.71 -6.49 3.50
N GLN A 83 9.74 -7.76 3.91
CA GLN A 83 9.19 -8.88 3.17
C GLN A 83 8.20 -9.69 4.02
N ARG A 84 8.52 -9.96 5.29
CA ARG A 84 7.76 -10.84 6.18
C ARG A 84 6.71 -10.08 7.00
N GLU A 85 7.08 -8.96 7.59
CA GLU A 85 6.22 -8.19 8.50
C GLU A 85 5.26 -7.25 7.74
N THR A 86 4.38 -7.83 6.93
CA THR A 86 3.40 -7.09 6.12
C THR A 86 2.00 -7.68 6.29
N LEU A 87 0.96 -6.85 6.10
CA LEU A 87 -0.43 -7.30 6.12
C LEU A 87 -0.65 -8.47 5.15
N GLN A 88 -0.16 -8.35 3.91
CA GLN A 88 -0.30 -9.39 2.90
C GLN A 88 0.30 -10.73 3.33
N THR A 89 1.48 -10.72 3.95
CA THR A 89 2.14 -11.94 4.42
C THR A 89 1.38 -12.56 5.60
N ARG A 90 0.92 -11.74 6.55
CA ARG A 90 0.13 -12.23 7.69
C ARG A 90 -1.21 -12.82 7.24
N LEU A 91 -1.93 -12.14 6.34
CA LEU A 91 -3.18 -12.66 5.78
C LEU A 91 -3.00 -14.03 5.11
N ARG A 92 -1.91 -14.24 4.37
CA ARG A 92 -1.63 -15.55 3.75
C ARG A 92 -1.36 -16.63 4.77
N ARG A 93 -0.55 -16.30 5.79
CA ARG A 93 -0.25 -17.22 6.89
C ARG A 93 -1.52 -17.62 7.65
N ASP A 94 -2.40 -16.67 7.92
CA ASP A 94 -3.55 -16.87 8.81
C ASP A 94 -4.80 -17.38 8.06
N HIS A 95 -4.92 -17.10 6.76
CA HIS A 95 -6.13 -17.37 5.97
C HIS A 95 -5.88 -18.09 4.63
N GLY A 96 -4.64 -18.45 4.32
CA GLY A 96 -4.24 -19.18 3.12
C GLY A 96 -3.65 -18.30 2.02
N ASP A 97 -2.77 -18.90 1.20
CA ASP A 97 -1.95 -18.20 0.19
C ASP A 97 -2.77 -17.45 -0.87
N GLU A 98 -4.01 -17.85 -1.08
CA GLU A 98 -4.91 -17.25 -2.07
C GLU A 98 -5.47 -15.88 -1.66
N VAL A 99 -5.36 -15.51 -0.38
CA VAL A 99 -5.78 -14.20 0.08
C VAL A 99 -4.81 -13.13 -0.41
N ILE A 100 -5.31 -12.15 -1.17
CA ILE A 100 -4.51 -11.05 -1.70
C ILE A 100 -5.21 -9.71 -1.49
N CYS A 101 -4.47 -8.70 -1.03
CA CYS A 101 -4.92 -7.32 -0.94
C CYS A 101 -5.22 -6.76 -2.34
N CYS A 102 -6.43 -6.27 -2.58
CA CYS A 102 -6.83 -5.67 -3.86
C CYS A 102 -6.29 -4.25 -4.04
N HIS A 103 -5.92 -3.59 -2.94
CA HIS A 103 -5.25 -2.29 -2.94
C HIS A 103 -4.32 -2.20 -1.72
N ARG A 104 -3.59 -1.09 -1.63
CA ARG A 104 -2.66 -0.83 -0.52
C ARG A 104 -2.96 0.47 0.20
N LEU A 105 -2.58 0.51 1.46
CA LEU A 105 -2.42 1.73 2.25
C LEU A 105 -0.93 1.95 2.50
N ASP A 106 -0.54 3.20 2.73
CA ASP A 106 0.81 3.50 3.19
C ASP A 106 1.05 2.85 4.56
N ARG A 107 2.32 2.58 4.88
CA ARG A 107 2.71 1.96 6.16
C ARG A 107 2.06 2.63 7.36
N LEU A 108 2.13 3.96 7.42
CA LEU A 108 1.63 4.75 8.55
C LEU A 108 0.10 4.92 8.55
N THR A 109 -0.56 4.73 7.41
CA THR A 109 -2.01 4.92 7.29
C THR A 109 -2.74 3.72 7.87
N ALA A 110 -3.68 3.96 8.78
CA ALA A 110 -4.53 2.92 9.35
C ALA A 110 -5.84 2.75 8.55
N GLY A 111 -6.55 1.65 8.76
CA GLY A 111 -7.93 1.46 8.33
C GLY A 111 -8.13 0.40 7.25
N LEU A 112 -9.25 0.51 6.54
CA LEU A 112 -9.80 -0.59 5.75
C LEU A 112 -8.97 -0.95 4.51
N VAL A 113 -8.75 -2.26 4.34
CA VAL A 113 -8.20 -2.88 3.13
C VAL A 113 -9.15 -3.96 2.63
N LEU A 114 -9.53 -3.88 1.34
CA LEU A 114 -10.24 -4.96 0.65
C LEU A 114 -9.26 -6.00 0.15
N CYS A 115 -9.52 -7.26 0.48
CA CYS A 115 -8.78 -8.43 0.06
C CYS A 115 -9.69 -9.40 -0.70
N SER A 116 -9.17 -10.00 -1.77
CA SER A 116 -9.82 -11.12 -2.46
C SER A 116 -9.39 -12.42 -1.81
N ARG A 117 -10.34 -13.35 -1.63
CA ARG A 117 -10.08 -14.71 -1.11
C ARG A 117 -10.16 -15.78 -2.18
N ASN A 118 -10.83 -15.49 -3.29
CA ASN A 118 -10.98 -16.42 -4.41
C ASN A 118 -10.14 -15.95 -5.63
N PRO A 119 -9.21 -16.78 -6.14
CA PRO A 119 -8.38 -16.47 -7.30
C PRO A 119 -9.17 -16.22 -8.58
N GLU A 120 -10.25 -16.98 -8.81
CA GLU A 120 -11.09 -16.89 -10.01
C GLU A 120 -11.77 -15.52 -10.13
N THR A 121 -12.15 -14.94 -8.98
CA THR A 121 -12.85 -13.65 -8.92
C THR A 121 -11.91 -12.46 -8.64
N ARG A 122 -10.64 -12.73 -8.33
CA ARG A 122 -9.64 -11.72 -7.91
C ARG A 122 -9.52 -10.56 -8.89
N GLY A 123 -9.49 -10.87 -10.18
CA GLY A 123 -9.39 -9.88 -11.25
C GLY A 123 -10.55 -8.88 -11.24
N ALA A 124 -11.77 -9.33 -10.95
CA ALA A 124 -12.94 -8.46 -10.90
C ALA A 124 -12.83 -7.42 -9.78
N TYR A 125 -12.43 -7.83 -8.58
CA TYR A 125 -12.24 -6.91 -7.44
C TYR A 125 -11.06 -5.95 -7.62
N GLN A 126 -9.95 -6.40 -8.22
CA GLN A 126 -8.82 -5.51 -8.54
C GLN A 126 -9.21 -4.47 -9.60
N GLN A 127 -10.03 -4.85 -10.58
CA GLN A 127 -10.51 -3.93 -11.62
C GLN A 127 -11.36 -2.79 -11.07
N LEU A 128 -12.10 -2.99 -9.97
CA LEU A 128 -12.85 -1.89 -9.34
C LEU A 128 -11.93 -0.71 -8.97
N PHE A 129 -10.71 -0.98 -8.50
CA PHE A 129 -9.74 0.08 -8.17
C PHE A 129 -9.15 0.72 -9.41
N ALA A 130 -8.81 -0.08 -10.44
CA ALA A 130 -8.29 0.41 -11.70
C ALA A 130 -9.29 1.34 -12.40
N ARG A 131 -10.58 0.99 -12.36
CA ARG A 131 -11.69 1.76 -12.92
C ARG A 131 -12.21 2.88 -12.01
N ARG A 132 -11.64 3.01 -10.79
CA ARG A 132 -12.03 4.01 -9.78
C ARG A 132 -13.50 3.90 -9.35
N GLU A 133 -14.04 2.69 -9.35
CA GLU A 133 -15.41 2.34 -8.96
C GLU A 133 -15.56 2.15 -7.43
N VAL A 134 -14.44 2.11 -6.71
CA VAL A 134 -14.41 2.06 -5.25
C VAL A 134 -14.40 3.47 -4.66
N ARG A 135 -15.43 3.81 -3.88
CA ARG A 135 -15.46 5.03 -3.07
C ARG A 135 -14.74 4.80 -1.75
N LYS A 136 -13.70 5.59 -1.51
CA LYS A 136 -12.89 5.56 -0.27
C LYS A 136 -13.08 6.89 0.46
N THR A 137 -13.41 6.86 1.74
CA THR A 137 -13.47 8.06 2.60
C THR A 137 -12.46 7.90 3.72
N TYR A 138 -11.63 8.91 3.86
CA TYR A 138 -10.61 9.01 4.89
C TYR A 138 -10.97 10.10 5.87
N ARG A 139 -10.56 9.94 7.13
CA ARG A 139 -10.53 11.01 8.12
C ARG A 139 -9.09 11.36 8.43
N ALA A 140 -8.80 12.65 8.53
CA ALA A 140 -7.48 13.16 8.86
C ALA A 140 -7.55 14.24 9.94
N LEU A 141 -6.61 14.22 10.89
CA LEU A 141 -6.35 15.35 11.77
C LEU A 141 -5.20 16.17 11.17
N LEU A 142 -5.47 17.42 10.83
CA LEU A 142 -4.51 18.36 10.26
C LEU A 142 -3.80 19.17 11.36
N SER A 143 -2.59 19.64 11.05
CA SER A 143 -1.78 20.50 11.93
C SER A 143 -2.37 21.90 12.10
N ALA A 144 -3.00 22.44 11.05
CA ALA A 144 -3.68 23.73 11.04
C ALA A 144 -5.16 23.56 10.61
N PRO A 145 -6.07 24.46 11.03
CA PRO A 145 -7.46 24.41 10.59
C PRO A 145 -7.59 24.80 9.12
N VAL A 146 -8.56 24.20 8.43
CA VAL A 146 -9.00 24.58 7.09
C VAL A 146 -10.50 24.89 7.11
N SER A 147 -11.02 25.49 6.02
CA SER A 147 -12.44 25.84 5.91
C SER A 147 -12.99 25.44 4.54
N PHE A 148 -13.43 24.19 4.43
CA PHE A 148 -14.13 23.65 3.27
C PHE A 148 -15.49 23.09 3.72
N PRO A 149 -16.52 23.95 3.89
CA PRO A 149 -17.83 23.49 4.37
C PRO A 149 -18.49 22.49 3.42
N GLU A 150 -18.24 22.66 2.12
CA GLU A 150 -18.63 21.72 1.07
C GLU A 150 -17.43 20.94 0.53
N TRP A 151 -17.68 20.00 -0.38
CA TRP A 151 -16.61 19.24 -1.04
C TRP A 151 -15.79 20.14 -1.96
N GLU A 152 -14.57 20.44 -1.53
CA GLU A 152 -13.56 21.12 -2.32
C GLU A 152 -12.83 20.12 -3.22
N ARG A 153 -12.61 20.50 -4.49
CA ARG A 153 -11.92 19.67 -5.47
C ARG A 153 -10.45 20.06 -5.53
N VAL A 154 -9.55 19.17 -5.09
CA VAL A 154 -8.11 19.40 -5.14
C VAL A 154 -7.45 18.51 -6.19
N GLU A 155 -6.90 19.14 -7.23
CA GLU A 155 -6.13 18.49 -8.29
C GLU A 155 -4.66 18.82 -8.16
N LEU A 156 -3.81 17.79 -8.14
CA LEU A 156 -2.37 17.94 -8.09
C LEU A 156 -1.71 16.95 -9.04
N THR A 157 -0.71 17.40 -9.78
CA THR A 157 0.20 16.50 -10.49
C THR A 157 1.33 16.13 -9.56
N MET A 158 1.50 14.82 -9.32
CA MET A 158 2.44 14.29 -8.34
C MET A 158 3.55 13.49 -9.01
N ASN A 159 4.77 13.66 -8.54
CA ASN A 159 5.93 12.88 -8.96
C ASN A 159 6.58 12.22 -7.75
N LYS A 160 7.03 10.98 -7.93
CA LYS A 160 7.80 10.22 -6.94
C LYS A 160 9.22 10.03 -7.50
N PRO A 161 10.17 10.94 -7.17
CA PRO A 161 11.54 10.79 -7.65
C PRO A 161 12.14 9.46 -7.22
N ALA A 162 12.94 8.84 -8.09
CA ALA A 162 13.60 7.58 -7.80
C ALA A 162 14.50 7.72 -6.56
N GLY A 163 14.40 6.78 -5.63
CA GLY A 163 15.15 6.80 -4.36
C GLY A 163 14.65 7.78 -3.30
N ALA A 164 13.80 8.76 -3.64
CA ALA A 164 13.27 9.71 -2.68
C ALA A 164 12.17 9.08 -1.81
N ARG A 165 12.09 9.47 -0.53
CA ARG A 165 11.00 9.06 0.38
C ARG A 165 9.74 9.91 0.25
N ARG A 166 9.87 11.18 -0.14
CA ARG A 166 8.73 12.07 -0.38
C ARG A 166 8.17 11.95 -1.80
N VAL A 167 6.97 12.45 -1.97
CA VAL A 167 6.29 12.71 -3.25
C VAL A 167 6.18 14.23 -3.36
N GLU A 168 6.41 14.75 -4.55
CA GLU A 168 6.46 16.18 -4.81
C GLU A 168 5.31 16.59 -5.73
N VAL A 169 4.78 17.79 -5.53
CA VAL A 169 3.90 18.43 -6.52
C VAL A 169 4.79 18.95 -7.65
N SER A 170 4.47 18.55 -8.88
CA SER A 170 5.26 18.84 -10.07
C SER A 170 4.35 19.15 -11.24
N HIS A 171 4.81 19.91 -12.23
CA HIS A 171 4.09 20.09 -13.50
C HIS A 171 4.15 18.85 -14.40
N THR A 172 5.10 17.96 -14.15
CA THR A 172 5.28 16.67 -14.83
C THR A 172 5.08 15.54 -13.82
N GLY A 173 4.24 14.56 -14.14
CA GLY A 173 3.95 13.46 -13.21
C GLY A 173 2.57 12.86 -13.43
N THR A 174 2.05 12.22 -12.39
CA THR A 174 0.73 11.59 -12.40
C THR A 174 -0.34 12.59 -11.91
N PRO A 175 -1.36 12.91 -12.72
CA PRO A 175 -2.49 13.71 -12.26
C PRO A 175 -3.28 12.97 -11.19
N THR A 176 -3.55 13.65 -10.08
CA THR A 176 -4.30 13.12 -8.95
C THR A 176 -5.48 14.01 -8.61
N LEU A 177 -6.53 13.40 -8.08
CA LEU A 177 -7.77 14.08 -7.70
C LEU A 177 -8.22 13.61 -6.32
N THR A 178 -8.46 14.57 -5.43
CA THR A 178 -8.96 14.35 -4.08
C THR A 178 -10.05 15.37 -3.78
N TYR A 179 -11.18 14.93 -3.23
CA TYR A 179 -12.14 15.84 -2.63
C TYR A 179 -11.88 15.99 -1.14
N VAL A 180 -11.95 17.19 -0.61
CA VAL A 180 -11.73 17.51 0.81
C VAL A 180 -12.94 18.24 1.37
N ARG A 181 -13.34 17.93 2.60
CA ARG A 181 -14.45 18.61 3.28
C ARG A 181 -14.19 18.65 4.79
N GLY A 182 -14.47 19.78 5.41
CA GLY A 182 -14.37 19.97 6.85
C GLY A 182 -14.06 21.41 7.22
N VAL A 183 -14.51 21.81 8.41
CA VAL A 183 -14.16 23.09 9.03
C VAL A 183 -13.40 22.79 10.31
N GLY A 184 -12.21 23.39 10.45
CA GLY A 184 -11.28 23.11 11.54
C GLY A 184 -10.20 22.11 11.14
N ARG A 185 -9.67 21.38 12.12
CA ARG A 185 -8.52 20.48 11.93
C ARG A 185 -8.90 19.05 11.55
N LEU A 186 -10.13 18.65 11.82
CA LEU A 186 -10.62 17.33 11.46
C LEU A 186 -11.34 17.41 10.11
N VAL A 187 -10.83 16.68 9.13
CA VAL A 187 -11.38 16.71 7.76
C VAL A 187 -11.68 15.32 7.23
N GLU A 188 -12.60 15.26 6.28
CA GLU A 188 -12.82 14.13 5.40
C GLU A 188 -12.06 14.32 4.08
N MET A 189 -11.49 13.24 3.57
CA MET A 189 -10.80 13.23 2.27
C MET A 189 -11.26 12.04 1.44
N ARG A 190 -11.58 12.27 0.17
CA ARG A 190 -12.01 11.24 -0.80
C ARG A 190 -11.07 11.21 -2.01
N PRO A 191 -10.03 10.37 -1.99
CA PRO A 191 -9.14 10.23 -3.13
C PRO A 191 -9.84 9.44 -4.25
N VAL A 192 -10.01 10.08 -5.41
CA VAL A 192 -10.53 9.45 -6.63
C VAL A 192 -9.44 8.58 -7.27
N THR A 193 -8.23 9.11 -7.32
CA THR A 193 -7.01 8.37 -7.72
C THR A 193 -6.38 7.62 -6.54
N GLY A 194 -5.27 6.92 -6.78
CA GLY A 194 -4.55 6.17 -5.77
C GLY A 194 -3.03 6.27 -5.97
N HIS A 195 -2.49 7.48 -5.82
CA HIS A 195 -1.04 7.72 -5.87
C HIS A 195 -0.40 7.54 -4.48
N THR A 196 0.86 7.14 -4.44
CA THR A 196 1.66 7.07 -3.21
C THR A 196 1.58 8.41 -2.47
N HIS A 197 1.35 8.37 -1.15
CA HIS A 197 1.27 9.54 -0.27
C HIS A 197 0.23 10.62 -0.68
N GLN A 198 -0.71 10.34 -1.58
CA GLN A 198 -1.58 11.35 -2.19
C GLN A 198 -2.25 12.27 -1.15
N LEU A 199 -2.88 11.71 -0.12
CA LEU A 199 -3.59 12.51 0.89
C LEU A 199 -2.65 13.34 1.77
N ARG A 200 -1.45 12.82 2.05
CA ARG A 200 -0.42 13.52 2.82
C ARG A 200 0.09 14.74 2.06
N VAL A 201 0.34 14.58 0.76
CA VAL A 201 0.74 15.68 -0.14
C VAL A 201 -0.38 16.70 -0.31
N VAL A 202 -1.64 16.27 -0.44
CA VAL A 202 -2.79 17.19 -0.48
C VAL A 202 -2.86 18.03 0.80
N ALA A 203 -2.78 17.40 1.97
CA ALA A 203 -2.79 18.12 3.24
C ALA A 203 -1.64 19.14 3.36
N GLN A 204 -0.43 18.74 2.94
CA GLN A 204 0.73 19.65 2.87
C GLN A 204 0.51 20.81 1.90
N HIS A 205 -0.05 20.54 0.71
CA HIS A 205 -0.33 21.56 -0.30
C HIS A 205 -1.35 22.59 0.20
N LEU A 206 -2.31 22.17 1.02
CA LEU A 206 -3.28 23.05 1.68
C LEU A 206 -2.67 23.83 2.86
N GLY A 207 -1.36 23.73 3.11
CA GLY A 207 -0.67 24.38 4.22
C GLY A 207 -0.95 23.76 5.59
N ALA A 208 -1.57 22.58 5.62
CA ALA A 208 -2.03 21.93 6.84
C ALA A 208 -1.68 20.43 6.84
N PRO A 209 -0.40 20.05 6.85
CA PRO A 209 0.02 18.64 6.86
C PRO A 209 -0.61 17.85 8.02
N ILE A 210 -0.76 16.54 7.81
CA ILE A 210 -1.44 15.64 8.76
C ILE A 210 -0.60 15.51 10.04
N VAL A 211 -1.25 15.50 11.21
CA VAL A 211 -0.57 15.33 12.50
C VAL A 211 0.11 13.98 12.56
N GLY A 212 1.39 13.99 12.95
CA GLY A 212 2.24 12.80 13.06
C GLY A 212 2.80 12.31 11.72
N ASP A 213 2.73 13.13 10.67
CA ASP A 213 3.41 12.86 9.41
C ASP A 213 4.94 12.96 9.55
N ASP A 214 5.65 11.95 9.06
CA ASP A 214 7.12 11.84 9.14
C ASP A 214 7.86 12.34 7.91
N LEU A 215 7.13 12.78 6.87
CA LEU A 215 7.70 13.18 5.58
C LEU A 215 7.29 14.58 5.12
N TYR A 216 6.18 15.11 5.63
CA TYR A 216 5.68 16.42 5.25
C TYR A 216 5.45 17.29 6.48
N PRO A 217 5.96 18.54 6.51
CA PRO A 217 6.63 19.24 5.41
C PRO A 217 8.08 18.77 5.14
N GLU A 218 8.72 18.15 6.12
CA GLU A 218 10.11 17.72 6.08
C GLU A 218 10.26 16.22 6.37
N ASP A 219 11.29 15.59 5.80
CA ASP A 219 11.59 14.19 6.08
C ASP A 219 12.33 14.08 7.41
N LEU A 220 11.64 13.58 8.44
CA LEU A 220 12.17 13.43 9.79
C LEU A 220 13.13 12.23 9.92
N GLY A 221 13.43 11.50 8.84
CA GLY A 221 14.41 10.42 8.87
C GLY A 221 13.93 9.17 9.64
N ARG A 222 12.66 9.10 10.04
CA ARG A 222 12.15 8.03 10.90
C ARG A 222 12.31 6.64 10.27
N GLY A 223 12.78 5.71 11.10
CA GLY A 223 13.02 4.32 10.73
C GLY A 223 11.74 3.51 10.52
N LEU A 224 11.89 2.33 9.91
CA LEU A 224 10.78 1.42 9.65
C LEU A 224 10.20 0.81 10.95
N TRP A 225 11.02 0.67 11.99
CA TRP A 225 10.65 0.18 13.33
C TRP A 225 10.46 1.31 14.36
N ASP A 226 10.40 2.57 13.93
CA ASP A 226 9.95 3.66 14.80
C ASP A 226 8.41 3.70 14.82
N PHE A 227 7.86 3.48 16.01
CA PHE A 227 6.42 3.47 16.31
C PHE A 227 5.99 4.61 17.24
N SER A 228 6.91 5.55 17.55
CA SER A 228 6.70 6.58 18.57
C SER A 228 5.68 7.66 18.18
N THR A 229 5.34 7.79 16.90
CA THR A 229 4.42 8.81 16.43
C THR A 229 3.51 8.27 15.35
N ARG A 230 2.20 8.24 15.65
CA ARG A 230 1.15 7.79 14.76
C ARG A 230 0.77 8.91 13.78
N LEU A 231 0.67 8.56 12.50
CA LEU A 231 0.01 9.40 11.51
C LEU A 231 -1.51 9.38 11.74
N HIS A 232 -2.11 10.56 11.93
CA HIS A 232 -3.56 10.70 12.13
C HIS A 232 -4.30 10.72 10.80
N LEU A 233 -4.20 9.61 10.05
CA LEU A 233 -4.90 9.35 8.80
C LEU A 233 -5.54 7.96 8.85
N LEU A 234 -6.86 7.92 8.73
CA LEU A 234 -7.66 6.70 8.80
C LEU A 234 -8.45 6.49 7.51
N ALA A 235 -8.25 5.35 6.84
CA ALA A 235 -9.13 4.84 5.79
C ALA A 235 -10.43 4.33 6.42
N GLU A 236 -11.33 5.27 6.75
CA GLU A 236 -12.50 5.00 7.59
C GLU A 236 -13.59 4.20 6.87
N ARG A 237 -13.89 4.50 5.61
CA ARG A 237 -14.98 3.85 4.86
C ARG A 237 -14.55 3.43 3.47
N ILE A 238 -15.03 2.27 3.06
CA ILE A 238 -14.92 1.76 1.69
C ILE A 238 -16.29 1.28 1.22
N SER A 239 -16.68 1.63 0.01
CA SER A 239 -17.92 1.16 -0.60
C SER A 239 -17.78 0.99 -2.10
N PHE A 240 -18.43 -0.04 -2.64
CA PHE A 240 -18.39 -0.42 -4.05
C PHE A 240 -19.65 -1.23 -4.41
N ILE A 241 -19.91 -1.39 -5.71
CA ILE A 241 -20.86 -2.39 -6.19
C ILE A 241 -20.10 -3.70 -6.37
N ASP A 242 -20.58 -4.76 -5.72
CA ASP A 242 -20.00 -6.09 -5.85
C ASP A 242 -20.05 -6.52 -7.33
N PRO A 243 -18.90 -6.82 -7.97
CA PRO A 243 -18.85 -7.05 -9.41
C PRO A 243 -19.45 -8.40 -9.82
N LEU A 244 -19.77 -9.27 -8.85
CA LEU A 244 -20.35 -10.59 -9.09
C LEU A 244 -21.85 -10.59 -8.80
N SER A 245 -22.24 -10.05 -7.65
CA SER A 245 -23.64 -10.04 -7.21
C SER A 245 -24.40 -8.77 -7.58
N PHE A 246 -23.70 -7.73 -8.06
CA PHE A 246 -24.25 -6.39 -8.34
C PHE A 246 -24.89 -5.68 -7.14
N ARG A 247 -24.67 -6.19 -5.92
CA ARG A 247 -25.20 -5.60 -4.69
C ARG A 247 -24.26 -4.51 -4.17
N PRO A 248 -24.80 -3.42 -3.59
CA PRO A 248 -23.97 -2.44 -2.92
C PRO A 248 -23.32 -3.06 -1.67
N ARG A 249 -22.02 -2.80 -1.51
CA ARG A 249 -21.23 -3.17 -0.33
C ARG A 249 -20.67 -1.89 0.30
N ALA A 250 -20.75 -1.79 1.62
CA ALA A 250 -20.19 -0.67 2.37
C ALA A 250 -19.68 -1.15 3.72
N PHE A 251 -18.48 -0.73 4.08
CA PHE A 251 -17.82 -1.10 5.32
C PHE A 251 -17.25 0.15 6.00
N ARG A 252 -17.19 0.10 7.33
CA ARG A 252 -16.62 1.15 8.18
C ARG A 252 -15.61 0.53 9.15
N SER A 253 -14.48 1.19 9.32
CA SER A 253 -13.47 0.86 10.31
C SER A 253 -14.06 1.02 11.73
N PRO A 254 -13.90 0.02 12.62
CA PRO A 254 -14.26 0.18 14.03
C PRO A 254 -13.27 1.09 14.79
N ARG A 255 -12.08 1.33 14.23
CA ARG A 255 -11.01 2.08 14.87
C ARG A 255 -11.34 3.58 14.97
N PRO A 256 -11.07 4.24 16.11
CA PRO A 256 -11.17 5.68 16.18
C PRO A 256 -9.95 6.35 15.53
N LEU A 257 -10.15 7.55 14.96
CA LEU A 257 -9.05 8.34 14.38
C LEU A 257 -8.09 8.84 15.47
N LEU A 258 -8.69 9.33 16.56
CA LEU A 258 -7.99 9.79 17.76
C LEU A 258 -8.07 8.66 18.77
N ASP A 259 -6.97 8.37 19.45
CA ASP A 259 -7.06 7.52 20.63
C ASP A 259 -7.93 8.26 21.66
N ILE A 260 -8.82 7.54 22.34
CA ILE A 260 -9.52 8.10 23.49
C ILE A 260 -8.43 8.34 24.52
N ILE A 261 -8.09 9.61 24.73
CA ILE A 261 -7.25 10.00 25.85
C ILE A 261 -8.17 9.88 27.07
N ASP A 262 -8.04 8.78 27.81
CA ASP A 262 -8.51 8.72 29.20
C ASP A 262 -7.57 9.57 30.08
#